data_AF-A0A6G9YRH7-F1
#
_entry.id   AF-A0A6G9YRH7-F1
#
_cell.length_a   1.000
_cell.length_b   1.000
_cell.length_c   1.000
_cell.angle_alpha   90.00
_cell.angle_beta   90.00
_cell.angle_gamma   90.00
#
_symmetry.space_group_name_H-M   'P 1'
#
loop_
_entity.id
_entity.type
_entity.pdbx_description
1 polymer ?
#
loop_
_entity_poly.entity_id
_entity_poly.type
_entity_poly.pdbx_seq_one_letter_code
_entity_poly.pdbx_strand_id
1 'polypeptide(L)'
;MSRKNLNTVLATAVVLFTFYLGISFVLTPATSAPGFGLPHWPAGDGGGFLIVKGSRELAMGLGMGILLVTGHRRALSWVLLTVDVAPFGDMINVLAHHGSMATAFGVHGLTCALIAVTGLLILRETSEAPAPQTAPVLAAQPA
;
A
#
# COMPACT_ATOMS: atom_id res chain seq x y z
N MET A 1 -18.67 -0.99 -14.21
CA MET A 1 -17.69 -1.87 -13.53
C MET A 1 -18.22 -2.22 -12.14
N SER A 2 -18.14 -3.47 -11.68
CA SER A 2 -18.57 -3.83 -10.31
C SER A 2 -17.67 -3.17 -9.25
N ARG A 3 -18.22 -2.88 -8.05
CA ARG A 3 -17.44 -2.34 -6.91
C ARG A 3 -16.22 -3.20 -6.59
N LYS A 4 -16.38 -4.52 -6.62
CA LYS A 4 -15.27 -5.47 -6.41
C LYS A 4 -14.18 -5.35 -7.47
N ASN A 5 -14.56 -5.15 -8.74
CA ASN A 5 -13.61 -4.97 -9.83
C ASN A 5 -12.85 -3.64 -9.68
N LEU A 6 -13.55 -2.56 -9.30
CA LEU A 6 -12.90 -1.28 -9.00
C LEU A 6 -11.88 -1.41 -7.87
N ASN A 7 -12.28 -2.01 -6.74
CA ASN A 7 -11.40 -2.22 -5.59
C ASN A 7 -10.17 -3.05 -5.95
N THR A 8 -10.33 -4.09 -6.77
CA THR A 8 -9.22 -4.90 -7.28
C THR A 8 -8.29 -4.07 -8.17
N VAL A 9 -8.82 -3.26 -9.10
CA VAL A 9 -8.00 -2.39 -9.95
C VAL A 9 -7.20 -1.39 -9.12
N LEU A 10 -7.83 -0.77 -8.11
CA LEU A 10 -7.15 0.15 -7.20
C LEU A 10 -6.03 -0.54 -6.41
N ALA A 11 -6.31 -1.72 -5.84
CA ALA A 11 -5.28 -2.49 -5.13
C ALA A 11 -4.13 -2.92 -6.04
N THR A 12 -4.43 -3.37 -7.27
CA THR A 12 -3.39 -3.69 -8.25
C THR A 12 -2.54 -2.47 -8.58
N ALA A 13 -3.15 -1.29 -8.78
CA ALA A 13 -2.43 -0.07 -9.06
C ALA A 13 -1.49 0.31 -7.89
N VAL A 14 -1.97 0.21 -6.64
CA VAL A 14 -1.14 0.42 -5.44
C VAL A 14 0.04 -0.54 -5.42
N VAL A 15 -0.18 -1.84 -5.59
CA VAL A 15 0.87 -2.87 -5.58
C VAL A 15 1.93 -2.59 -6.65
N LEU A 16 1.51 -2.32 -7.88
CA LEU A 16 2.42 -2.03 -8.98
C LEU A 16 3.20 -0.73 -8.77
N PHE A 17 2.56 0.30 -8.23
CA PHE A 17 3.23 1.56 -7.91
C PHE A 17 4.27 1.39 -6.79
N THR A 18 3.95 0.62 -5.74
CA THR A 18 4.93 0.26 -4.69
C THR A 18 6.12 -0.50 -5.26
N PHE A 19 5.91 -1.45 -6.18
CA PHE A 19 7.03 -2.11 -6.88
C PHE A 19 7.86 -1.13 -7.70
N TYR A 20 7.22 -0.24 -8.45
CA TYR A 20 7.91 0.79 -9.21
C TYR A 20 8.81 1.66 -8.32
N LEU A 21 8.30 2.13 -7.18
CA LEU A 21 9.11 2.90 -6.22
C LEU A 21 10.28 2.08 -5.66
N GLY A 22 10.00 0.83 -5.27
CA GLY A 22 11.04 -0.07 -4.76
C GLY A 22 12.17 -0.33 -5.76
N ILE A 23 11.82 -0.68 -6.99
CA ILE A 23 12.78 -0.92 -8.07
C ILE A 23 13.57 0.35 -8.38
N SER A 24 12.92 1.52 -8.41
CA SER A 24 13.58 2.79 -8.71
C SER A 24 14.66 3.16 -7.68
N PHE A 25 14.39 2.96 -6.38
CA PHE A 25 15.39 3.21 -5.33
C PHE A 25 16.47 2.13 -5.24
N VAL A 26 16.24 0.93 -5.76
CA VAL A 26 17.28 -0.12 -5.84
C VAL A 26 18.19 0.07 -7.06
N LEU A 27 17.61 0.32 -8.24
CA LEU A 27 18.36 0.35 -9.50
C LEU A 27 18.90 1.74 -9.83
N THR A 28 18.15 2.79 -9.50
CA THR A 28 18.48 4.17 -9.87
C THR A 28 18.26 5.15 -8.70
N PRO A 29 18.86 4.90 -7.51
CA PRO A 29 18.65 5.74 -6.32
C PRO A 29 19.05 7.20 -6.56
N ALA A 30 20.14 7.44 -7.29
CA ALA A 30 20.64 8.79 -7.57
C ALA A 30 19.63 9.66 -8.34
N THR A 31 18.84 9.07 -9.24
CA THR A 31 17.80 9.79 -10.01
C THR A 31 16.47 9.83 -9.26
N SER A 32 16.23 8.87 -8.37
CA SER A 32 14.96 8.74 -7.64
C SER A 32 14.90 9.62 -6.39
N ALA A 33 16.02 9.73 -5.65
CA ALA A 33 16.08 10.48 -4.39
C ALA A 33 15.70 11.96 -4.51
N PRO A 34 16.06 12.72 -5.56
CA PRO A 34 15.60 14.10 -5.73
C PRO A 34 14.07 14.24 -5.77
N GLY A 35 13.36 13.22 -6.28
CA GLY A 35 11.91 13.20 -6.36
C GLY A 35 11.19 12.99 -5.02
N PHE A 36 11.92 12.63 -3.97
CA PHE A 36 11.33 12.37 -2.64
C PHE A 36 10.83 13.65 -1.95
N GLY A 37 11.42 14.81 -2.27
CA GLY A 37 10.98 16.12 -1.79
C GLY A 37 11.73 16.67 -0.57
N LEU A 38 12.70 15.94 -0.02
CA LEU A 38 13.62 16.49 1.01
C LEU A 38 14.55 17.55 0.39
N PRO A 39 15.00 18.55 1.17
CA PRO A 39 15.91 19.60 0.65
C PRO A 39 17.30 19.05 0.33
N HIS A 40 17.72 17.97 0.98
CA HIS A 40 19.01 17.32 0.81
C HIS A 40 18.83 15.80 0.78
N TRP A 41 19.63 15.12 -0.03
CA TRP A 41 19.68 13.67 -0.12
C TRP A 41 21.13 13.19 -0.32
N PRO A 42 21.45 11.94 0.06
CA PRO A 42 22.77 11.38 -0.17
C PRO A 42 23.15 11.35 -1.65
N ALA A 43 24.42 11.56 -1.96
CA ALA A 43 24.94 11.39 -3.32
C ALA A 43 24.97 9.91 -3.73
N GLY A 44 24.79 9.63 -5.02
CA GLY A 44 24.79 8.26 -5.53
C GLY A 44 23.68 7.40 -4.93
N ASP A 45 24.03 6.29 -4.30
CA ASP A 45 23.13 5.41 -3.55
C ASP A 45 23.15 5.66 -2.03
N GLY A 46 23.88 6.69 -1.58
CA GLY A 46 24.10 6.99 -0.16
C GLY A 46 24.88 5.92 0.58
N GLY A 47 25.81 5.22 -0.09
CA GLY A 47 26.54 4.08 0.49
C GLY A 47 25.63 2.89 0.75
N GLY A 48 24.60 2.73 -0.09
CA GLY A 48 23.55 1.73 0.04
C GLY A 48 22.36 2.14 0.92
N PHE A 49 22.39 3.31 1.58
CA PHE A 49 21.28 3.73 2.44
C PHE A 49 19.98 3.97 1.66
N LEU A 50 20.06 4.46 0.42
CA LEU A 50 18.87 4.67 -0.42
C LEU A 50 18.27 3.34 -0.90
N ILE A 51 19.08 2.29 -1.01
CA ILE A 51 18.63 0.93 -1.33
C ILE A 51 17.78 0.37 -0.19
N VAL A 52 18.01 0.78 1.07
CA VAL A 52 17.17 0.38 2.22
C VAL A 52 15.72 0.85 2.02
N LYS A 53 15.50 2.04 1.47
CA LYS A 53 14.13 2.46 1.12
C LYS A 53 13.56 1.54 0.05
N GLY A 54 14.28 1.34 -1.05
CA GLY A 54 13.81 0.51 -2.15
C GLY A 54 13.45 -0.92 -1.73
N SER A 55 14.27 -1.55 -0.90
CA SER A 55 14.02 -2.91 -0.41
C SER A 55 12.80 -3.01 0.50
N ARG A 56 12.52 -1.99 1.32
CA ARG A 56 11.30 -1.91 2.14
C ARG A 56 10.06 -1.77 1.27
N GLU A 57 10.08 -0.91 0.27
CA GLU A 57 8.98 -0.78 -0.69
C GLU A 57 8.73 -2.12 -1.41
N LEU A 58 9.78 -2.80 -1.89
CA LEU A 58 9.66 -4.13 -2.48
C LEU A 58 9.01 -5.15 -1.54
N ALA A 59 9.42 -5.18 -0.27
CA ALA A 59 8.84 -6.09 0.71
C ALA A 59 7.35 -5.82 0.95
N MET A 60 6.95 -4.55 1.06
CA MET A 60 5.55 -4.14 1.19
C MET A 60 4.74 -4.51 -0.06
N GLY A 61 5.28 -4.24 -1.24
CA GLY A 61 4.67 -4.61 -2.53
C GLY A 61 4.47 -6.12 -2.67
N LEU A 62 5.46 -6.93 -2.28
CA LEU A 62 5.35 -8.39 -2.25
C LEU A 62 4.25 -8.85 -1.29
N GLY A 63 4.23 -8.34 -0.06
CA GLY A 63 3.22 -8.70 0.94
C GLY A 63 1.80 -8.42 0.46
N MET A 64 1.55 -7.20 -0.05
CA MET A 64 0.26 -6.84 -0.63
C MET A 64 -0.07 -7.65 -1.88
N GLY A 65 0.90 -7.84 -2.78
CA GLY A 65 0.73 -8.59 -4.02
C GLY A 65 0.36 -10.05 -3.78
N ILE A 66 1.01 -10.72 -2.82
CA ILE A 66 0.69 -12.10 -2.42
C ILE A 66 -0.77 -12.19 -1.95
N LEU A 67 -1.20 -11.30 -1.05
CA LEU A 67 -2.57 -11.30 -0.54
C LEU A 67 -3.59 -11.00 -1.65
N LEU A 68 -3.23 -10.13 -2.60
CA LEU A 68 -4.05 -9.81 -3.77
C LEU A 68 -4.24 -11.02 -4.69
N VAL A 69 -3.16 -11.71 -5.09
CA VAL A 69 -3.24 -12.85 -6.02
C VAL A 69 -3.82 -14.11 -5.38
N THR A 70 -3.65 -14.28 -4.06
CA THR A 70 -4.23 -15.39 -3.31
C THR A 70 -5.67 -15.13 -2.84
N GLY A 71 -6.22 -13.92 -3.07
CA GLY A 71 -7.61 -13.59 -2.79
C GLY A 71 -7.93 -13.31 -1.31
N HIS A 72 -6.94 -13.12 -0.44
CA HIS A 72 -7.13 -12.83 0.99
C HIS A 72 -7.53 -11.36 1.24
N ARG A 73 -8.73 -10.96 0.79
CA ARG A 73 -9.16 -9.55 0.70
C ARG A 73 -9.16 -8.80 2.04
N ARG A 74 -9.64 -9.42 3.12
CA ARG A 74 -9.69 -8.75 4.45
C ARG A 74 -8.29 -8.56 5.04
N ALA A 75 -7.40 -9.53 4.85
CA ALA A 75 -6.00 -9.39 5.22
C ALA A 75 -5.32 -8.30 4.36
N LEU A 76 -5.56 -8.30 3.05
CA LEU A 76 -5.06 -7.27 2.14
C LEU A 76 -5.47 -5.86 2.58
N SER A 77 -6.72 -5.65 3.01
CA SER A 77 -7.13 -4.33 3.50
C SER A 77 -6.35 -3.87 4.73
N TRP A 78 -6.09 -4.76 5.68
CA TRP A 78 -5.29 -4.40 6.87
C TRP A 78 -3.83 -4.13 6.51
N VAL A 79 -3.27 -4.90 5.58
CA VAL A 79 -1.91 -4.64 5.09
C VAL A 79 -1.84 -3.33 4.33
N LEU A 80 -2.81 -3.00 3.47
CA LEU A 80 -2.89 -1.69 2.80
C LEU A 80 -2.88 -0.54 3.82
N LEU A 81 -3.74 -0.61 4.85
CA LEU A 81 -3.81 0.41 5.91
C LEU A 81 -2.53 0.48 6.75
N THR A 82 -1.79 -0.62 6.87
CA THR A 82 -0.47 -0.63 7.53
C THR A 82 0.59 0.02 6.65
N VAL A 83 0.61 -0.32 5.35
CA VAL A 83 1.54 0.25 4.37
C VAL A 83 1.32 1.75 4.19
N ASP A 84 0.08 2.23 4.34
CA ASP A 84 -0.28 3.66 4.31
C ASP A 84 0.54 4.54 5.28
N VAL A 85 1.01 3.95 6.38
CA VAL A 85 1.88 4.63 7.36
C VAL A 85 3.19 5.10 6.71
N ALA A 86 3.70 4.39 5.68
CA ALA A 86 4.94 4.76 5.01
C ALA A 86 4.84 6.11 4.26
N PRO A 87 3.93 6.31 3.28
CA PRO A 87 3.78 7.62 2.64
C PRO A 87 3.29 8.69 3.61
N PHE A 88 2.51 8.36 4.64
CA PHE A 88 2.16 9.33 5.68
C PHE A 88 3.40 9.82 6.46
N GLY A 89 4.27 8.89 6.85
CA GLY A 89 5.57 9.19 7.46
C GLY A 89 6.48 9.98 6.54
N ASP A 90 6.54 9.62 5.25
CA ASP A 90 7.33 10.35 4.24
C ASP A 90 6.83 11.79 4.07
N MET A 91 5.51 12.00 4.04
CA MET A 91 4.90 13.34 4.01
C MET A 91 5.32 14.17 5.23
N ILE A 92 5.15 13.62 6.43
CA ILE A 92 5.55 14.30 7.68
C ILE A 92 7.04 14.61 7.66
N ASN A 93 7.86 13.65 7.23
CA ASN A 93 9.31 13.80 7.19
C ASN A 93 9.73 14.94 6.26
N VAL A 94 9.15 15.04 5.07
CA VAL A 94 9.40 16.13 4.13
C VAL A 94 9.02 17.48 4.75
N LEU A 95 7.83 17.59 5.34
CA LEU A 95 7.36 18.83 5.95
C LEU A 95 8.21 19.25 7.16
N ALA A 96 8.55 18.29 8.02
CA ALA A 96 9.36 18.51 9.23
C ALA A 96 10.78 18.99 8.90
N HIS A 97 11.30 18.65 7.73
CA HIS A 97 12.60 19.09 7.25
C HIS A 97 12.52 20.24 6.23
N HIS A 98 11.40 20.98 6.19
CA HIS A 98 11.21 22.14 5.30
C HIS A 98 11.42 21.83 3.81
N GLY A 99 11.09 20.61 3.40
CA GLY A 99 11.14 20.20 2.00
C GLY A 99 9.98 20.74 1.16
N SER A 100 9.85 20.21 -0.06
CA SER A 100 8.82 20.63 -1.01
C SER A 100 7.41 20.29 -0.50
N MET A 101 6.61 21.32 -0.18
CA MET A 101 5.19 21.15 0.17
C MET A 101 4.39 20.52 -0.99
N ALA A 102 4.74 20.87 -2.24
CA ALA A 102 4.09 20.30 -3.42
C ALA A 102 4.33 18.79 -3.50
N THR A 103 5.55 18.32 -3.22
CA THR A 103 5.86 16.89 -3.17
C THR A 103 5.24 16.22 -1.95
N ALA A 104 5.29 16.88 -0.78
CA ALA A 104 4.69 16.35 0.45
C ALA A 104 3.20 16.05 0.28
N PHE A 105 2.40 17.03 -0.14
CA PHE A 105 0.95 16.80 -0.28
C PHE A 105 0.59 16.13 -1.61
N GLY A 106 1.26 16.49 -2.70
CA GLY A 106 0.93 16.00 -4.04
C GLY A 106 1.39 14.57 -4.31
N VAL A 107 2.58 14.18 -3.84
CA VAL A 107 3.08 12.80 -4.02
C VAL A 107 2.74 11.95 -2.81
N HIS A 108 3.24 12.30 -1.63
CA HIS A 108 3.09 11.47 -0.44
C HIS A 108 1.65 11.50 0.09
N GLY A 109 1.06 12.69 0.25
CA GLY A 109 -0.31 12.86 0.74
C GLY A 109 -1.37 12.20 -0.16
N LEU A 110 -1.29 12.40 -1.48
CA LEU A 110 -2.23 11.73 -2.41
C LEU A 110 -2.03 10.22 -2.47
N THR A 111 -0.78 9.73 -2.38
CA THR A 111 -0.51 8.28 -2.32
C THR A 111 -1.12 7.70 -1.04
N CYS A 112 -0.92 8.37 0.11
CA CYS A 112 -1.53 7.99 1.37
C CYS A 112 -3.07 7.94 1.25
N ALA A 113 -3.69 9.02 0.78
CA ALA A 113 -5.14 9.05 0.60
C ALA A 113 -5.65 7.91 -0.32
N LEU A 114 -4.95 7.62 -1.42
CA LEU A 114 -5.31 6.53 -2.32
C LEU A 114 -5.23 5.15 -1.63
N ILE A 115 -4.15 4.88 -0.90
CA ILE A 115 -3.96 3.60 -0.20
C ILE A 115 -5.01 3.45 0.91
N ALA A 116 -5.21 4.48 1.73
CA ALA A 116 -6.21 4.49 2.79
C ALA A 116 -7.63 4.24 2.24
N VAL A 117 -8.03 4.97 1.20
CA VAL A 117 -9.34 4.77 0.55
C VAL A 117 -9.47 3.35 -0.01
N THR A 118 -8.45 2.84 -0.69
CA THR A 118 -8.44 1.48 -1.24
C THR A 118 -8.60 0.42 -0.15
N GLY A 119 -7.84 0.54 0.94
CA GLY A 119 -7.93 -0.34 2.10
C GLY A 119 -9.32 -0.32 2.75
N LEU A 120 -9.88 0.87 2.97
CA LEU A 120 -11.21 1.02 3.56
C LEU A 120 -12.33 0.49 2.66
N LEU A 121 -12.24 0.69 1.35
CA LEU A 121 -13.21 0.15 0.39
C LEU A 121 -13.21 -1.38 0.39
N ILE A 122 -12.05 -2.01 0.41
CA ILE A 122 -11.93 -3.48 0.50
C ILE A 122 -12.40 -3.98 1.87
N LEU A 123 -12.07 -3.27 2.95
CA LEU A 123 -12.50 -3.66 4.29
C LEU A 123 -14.04 -3.63 4.41
N ARG A 124 -14.69 -2.61 3.87
CA ARG A 124 -16.16 -2.51 3.78
C ARG A 124 -16.74 -3.65 2.93
N GLU A 125 -16.17 -3.91 1.74
CA GLU A 125 -16.58 -5.03 0.88
C GLU A 125 -16.57 -6.37 1.62
N THR A 126 -15.55 -6.62 2.45
CA THR A 126 -15.45 -7.88 3.22
C THR A 126 -16.30 -7.93 4.49
N SER A 127 -16.82 -6.80 4.95
CA SER A 127 -17.69 -6.73 6.13
C SER A 127 -19.17 -6.87 5.76
N GLU A 128 -19.54 -6.55 4.52
CA GLU A 128 -20.90 -6.73 3.97
C GLU A 128 -21.14 -8.13 3.37
N ALA A 129 -20.13 -9.01 3.38
CA ALA A 129 -20.29 -10.38 2.87
C ALA A 129 -21.34 -11.14 3.70
N PRO A 130 -22.32 -11.83 3.07
CA PRO A 130 -23.36 -12.56 3.80
C PRO A 130 -22.75 -13.50 4.84
N ALA A 131 -23.29 -13.48 6.05
CA ALA A 131 -22.93 -14.44 7.09
C ALA A 131 -23.03 -15.88 6.53
N PRO A 132 -22.15 -16.81 6.95
CA PRO A 132 -22.30 -18.21 6.60
C PRO A 132 -23.72 -18.61 6.96
N GLN A 133 -24.49 -19.08 5.97
CA GLN A 133 -25.81 -19.65 6.23
C GLN A 133 -25.58 -20.77 7.25
N THR A 134 -26.07 -20.60 8.47
CA THR A 134 -26.17 -21.70 9.43
C THR A 134 -26.95 -22.80 8.75
N ALA A 135 -26.25 -23.85 8.34
CA ALA A 135 -26.89 -25.05 7.81
C ALA A 135 -27.98 -25.48 8.81
N PRO A 136 -29.19 -25.85 8.35
CA PRO A 136 -30.21 -26.35 9.25
C PRO A 136 -29.59 -27.51 10.03
N VAL A 137 -29.56 -27.39 11.36
CA VAL A 137 -29.28 -28.54 12.23
C VAL A 137 -30.35 -29.56 11.88
N LEU A 138 -29.97 -30.61 11.15
CA LEU A 138 -30.81 -31.77 10.93
C LEU A 138 -31.20 -32.28 12.32
N ALA A 139 -32.43 -31.98 12.73
CA ALA A 139 -33.00 -32.50 13.95
C ALA A 139 -32.93 -34.03 13.86
N ALA A 140 -32.15 -34.65 14.74
CA ALA A 140 -32.09 -36.08 14.87
C ALA A 140 -33.52 -36.61 15.10
N GLN A 141 -34.04 -37.38 14.15
CA GLN A 141 -35.28 -38.11 14.37
C GLN A 141 -34.97 -39.27 15.33
N PRO A 142 -35.70 -39.41 16.45
CA PRO A 142 -35.56 -40.57 17.32
C PRO A 142 -36.11 -41.83 16.63
N ALA A 143 -35.43 -42.95 16.88
CA ALA A 143 -35.75 -44.29 16.39
C ALA A 143 -37.01 -44.89 17.04
#